data_AF-X1G1L8-F1
#
_entry.id   AF-X1G1L8-F1
#
_cell.length_a   1.000
_cell.length_b   1.000
_cell.length_c   1.000
_cell.angle_alpha   90.00
_cell.angle_beta   90.00
_cell.angle_gamma   90.00
#
_symmetry.space_group_name_H-M   'P 1'
#
loop_
_entity.id
_entity.type
_entity.pdbx_description
1 polymer ?
#
loop_
_entity_poly.entity_id
_entity_poly.type
_entity_poly.pdbx_seq_one_letter_code
_entity_poly.pdbx_strand_id
1 'polypeptide(L)'
;FDEALSHFNIIINFLEKEETITDKDEFLGMAYLYLGLINLKQNKLAQSKNYFKKTFQLGNSSIKVKLNYHLKRAKYYKSKDNLSQAQKMLRSGIEAVGLDYDEKKNAPILFDLVLELAEFYIHHRVDSKKSLYLMKKIEKRLYLNLKKISGIRRAIRWNLLMCDYFDILANDSNNSTHYYKQSQILINQLKKIGVLG
;
A
#
# COMPACT_ATOMS: atom_id res chain seq x y z
N PHE A 1 22.19 2.67 6.27
CA PHE A 1 21.34 1.49 6.57
C PHE A 1 21.65 0.91 7.95
N ASP A 2 22.90 1.03 8.43
CA ASP A 2 23.34 0.39 9.67
C ASP A 2 22.69 1.00 10.92
N GLU A 3 22.46 2.32 10.95
CA GLU A 3 21.68 2.97 12.01
C GLU A 3 20.24 2.45 12.08
N ALA A 4 19.57 2.30 10.94
CA ALA A 4 18.22 1.76 10.89
C ALA A 4 18.17 0.30 11.38
N LEU A 5 19.16 -0.52 10.98
CA LEU A 5 19.29 -1.89 11.50
C LEU A 5 19.47 -1.91 13.01
N SER A 6 20.37 -1.06 13.52
CA SER A 6 20.60 -0.91 14.96
C SER A 6 19.30 -0.57 15.70
N HIS A 7 18.59 0.46 15.25
CA HIS A 7 17.33 0.88 15.86
C HIS A 7 16.26 -0.23 15.83
N PHE A 8 16.08 -0.92 14.69
CA PHE A 8 15.11 -2.00 14.62
C PHE A 8 15.48 -3.20 15.50
N ASN A 9 16.77 -3.52 15.62
CA ASN A 9 17.24 -4.57 16.52
C ASN A 9 16.98 -4.21 17.99
N ILE A 10 17.21 -2.95 18.39
CA ILE A 10 16.88 -2.47 19.74
C ILE A 10 15.38 -2.61 20.01
N ILE A 11 14.54 -2.17 19.06
CA ILE A 11 13.07 -2.26 19.17
C ILE A 11 12.64 -3.72 19.32
N ILE A 12 13.16 -4.63 18.49
CA ILE A 12 12.79 -6.05 18.55
C ILE A 12 13.23 -6.67 19.87
N ASN A 13 14.47 -6.43 20.30
CA ASN A 13 14.98 -6.98 21.56
C ASN A 13 14.18 -6.49 22.77
N PHE A 14 13.71 -5.24 22.74
CA PHE A 14 12.80 -4.70 23.75
C PHE A 14 11.44 -5.39 23.70
N LEU A 15 10.81 -5.41 22.53
CA LEU A 15 9.48 -5.99 22.35
C LEU A 15 9.45 -7.50 22.63
N GLU A 16 10.47 -8.27 22.25
CA GLU A 16 10.51 -9.72 22.51
C GLU A 16 10.54 -10.04 24.02
N LYS A 17 11.11 -9.14 24.84
CA LYS A 17 11.25 -9.31 26.29
C LYS A 17 10.08 -8.75 27.11
N GLU A 18 9.23 -7.94 26.49
CA GLU A 18 8.15 -7.26 27.18
C GLU A 18 6.84 -8.05 27.06
N GLU A 19 6.18 -8.30 28.19
CA GLU A 19 4.94 -9.10 28.24
C GLU A 19 3.68 -8.24 28.21
N THR A 20 3.78 -6.98 28.65
CA THR A 20 2.61 -6.16 28.97
C THR A 20 2.12 -5.26 27.83
N ILE A 21 2.88 -5.16 26.72
CA ILE A 21 2.54 -4.29 25.60
C ILE A 21 1.33 -4.83 24.82
N THR A 22 0.25 -4.06 24.79
CA THR A 22 -0.87 -4.27 23.87
C THR A 22 -0.42 -4.08 22.43
N ASP A 23 -0.93 -4.89 21.49
CA ASP A 23 -0.54 -4.89 20.07
C ASP A 23 0.95 -5.25 19.81
N LYS A 24 1.64 -5.88 20.77
CA LYS A 24 3.05 -6.31 20.65
C LYS A 24 3.35 -7.06 19.35
N ASP A 25 2.51 -8.02 18.99
CA ASP A 25 2.65 -8.80 17.76
C ASP A 25 2.55 -7.94 16.50
N GLU A 26 1.73 -6.88 16.52
CA GLU A 26 1.68 -5.93 15.42
C GLU A 26 3.00 -5.18 15.27
N PHE A 27 3.54 -4.68 16.40
CA PHE A 27 4.80 -3.94 16.40
C PHE A 27 5.97 -4.84 15.97
N LEU A 28 6.07 -6.05 16.51
CA LEU A 28 7.06 -7.05 16.11
C LEU A 28 6.94 -7.41 14.64
N GLY A 29 5.72 -7.68 14.15
CA GLY A 29 5.46 -8.01 12.77
C GLY A 29 5.94 -6.92 11.80
N MET A 30 5.65 -5.66 12.14
CA MET A 30 6.11 -4.50 11.38
C MET A 30 7.63 -4.29 11.47
N ALA A 31 8.24 -4.47 12.64
CA ALA A 31 9.70 -4.34 12.80
C ALA A 31 10.44 -5.40 11.98
N TYR A 32 10.02 -6.66 12.04
CA TYR A 32 10.57 -7.72 11.20
C TYR A 32 10.36 -7.44 9.71
N LEU A 33 9.22 -6.84 9.31
CA LEU A 33 8.97 -6.51 7.92
C LEU A 33 10.01 -5.52 7.39
N TYR A 34 10.31 -4.48 8.17
CA TYR A 34 11.32 -3.49 7.81
C TYR A 34 12.73 -4.07 7.83
N LEU A 35 13.09 -4.87 8.83
CA LEU A 35 14.38 -5.58 8.82
C LEU A 35 14.54 -6.49 7.60
N GLY A 36 13.48 -7.21 7.23
CA GLY A 36 13.45 -8.05 6.05
C GLY A 36 13.72 -7.25 4.78
N LEU A 37 13.09 -6.08 4.63
CA LEU A 37 13.30 -5.18 3.49
C LEU A 37 14.69 -4.53 3.47
N ILE A 38 15.23 -4.14 4.63
CA ILE A 38 16.59 -3.58 4.73
C ILE A 38 17.63 -4.63 4.35
N ASN A 39 17.53 -5.83 4.93
CA ASN A 39 18.44 -6.94 4.59
C ASN A 39 18.33 -7.31 3.12
N LEU A 40 17.13 -7.28 2.54
CA LEU A 40 16.94 -7.52 1.12
C LEU A 40 17.67 -6.50 0.25
N LYS A 41 17.60 -5.20 0.61
CA LYS A 41 18.34 -4.13 -0.08
C LYS A 41 19.86 -4.25 0.06
N GLN A 42 20.33 -4.82 1.18
CA GLN A 42 21.75 -5.12 1.40
C GLN A 42 22.19 -6.47 0.80
N ASN A 43 21.37 -7.12 -0.02
CA ASN A 43 21.62 -8.45 -0.59
C ASN A 43 21.84 -9.57 0.46
N LYS A 44 21.41 -9.36 1.72
CA LYS A 44 21.44 -10.34 2.80
C LYS A 44 20.20 -11.24 2.72
N LEU A 45 20.15 -12.08 1.69
CA LEU A 45 18.94 -12.83 1.31
C LEU A 45 18.46 -13.82 2.38
N ALA A 46 19.39 -14.51 3.07
CA ALA A 46 19.05 -15.47 4.11
C ALA A 46 18.38 -14.79 5.31
N GLN A 47 18.96 -13.70 5.80
CA GLN A 47 18.43 -12.90 6.90
C GLN A 47 17.08 -12.28 6.52
N SER A 48 16.98 -11.75 5.30
CA SER A 48 15.74 -11.20 4.77
C SER A 48 14.60 -12.24 4.77
N LYS A 49 14.86 -13.45 4.28
CA LYS A 49 13.90 -14.57 4.29
C LYS A 49 13.46 -14.92 5.71
N ASN A 50 14.38 -14.97 6.67
CA ASN A 50 14.06 -15.26 8.06
C ASN A 50 13.12 -14.23 8.67
N TYR A 51 13.41 -12.94 8.47
CA TYR A 51 12.53 -11.87 8.97
C TYR A 51 11.16 -11.87 8.28
N PHE A 52 11.09 -12.10 6.97
CA PHE A 52 9.81 -12.22 6.27
C PHE A 52 8.99 -13.42 6.75
N LYS A 53 9.62 -14.55 7.09
CA LYS A 53 8.94 -15.70 7.70
C LYS A 53 8.30 -15.31 9.03
N LYS A 54 9.04 -14.61 9.90
CA LYS A 54 8.53 -14.11 11.19
C LYS A 54 7.37 -13.12 10.99
N THR A 55 7.51 -12.15 10.09
CA THR A 55 6.41 -11.22 9.76
C THR A 55 5.17 -11.96 9.25
N PHE A 56 5.36 -12.96 8.37
CA PHE A 56 4.24 -13.71 7.81
C PHE A 56 3.48 -14.49 8.90
N GLN A 57 4.20 -15.11 9.84
CA GLN A 57 3.60 -15.80 10.98
C GLN A 57 2.76 -14.85 11.84
N LEU A 58 3.29 -13.68 12.21
CA LEU A 58 2.54 -12.66 12.97
C LEU A 58 1.40 -12.02 12.14
N GLY A 59 1.52 -12.04 10.82
CA GLY A 59 0.45 -11.64 9.92
C GLY A 59 -0.79 -12.54 10.04
N ASN A 60 -0.67 -13.78 10.49
CA ASN A 60 -1.83 -14.65 10.68
C ASN A 60 -2.77 -14.13 11.78
N SER A 61 -2.23 -13.48 12.82
CA SER A 61 -2.98 -12.90 13.92
C SER A 61 -3.29 -11.40 13.75
N SER A 62 -2.53 -10.66 12.93
CA SER A 62 -2.79 -9.24 12.65
C SER A 62 -3.02 -8.94 11.17
N ILE A 63 -4.25 -8.49 10.84
CA ILE A 63 -4.61 -8.05 9.49
C ILE A 63 -3.73 -6.88 9.03
N LYS A 64 -3.42 -5.94 9.93
CA LYS A 64 -2.54 -4.81 9.65
C LYS A 64 -1.15 -5.27 9.20
N VAL A 65 -0.56 -6.23 9.91
CA VAL A 65 0.74 -6.83 9.54
C VAL A 65 0.63 -7.56 8.21
N LYS A 66 -0.42 -8.36 8.02
CA LYS A 66 -0.67 -9.12 6.78
C LYS A 66 -0.77 -8.21 5.55
N LEU A 67 -1.59 -7.17 5.60
CA LEU A 67 -1.77 -6.23 4.50
C LEU A 67 -0.48 -5.44 4.21
N ASN A 68 0.22 -4.97 5.25
CA ASN A 68 1.49 -4.27 5.07
C ASN A 68 2.59 -5.16 4.49
N TYR A 69 2.66 -6.43 4.90
CA TYR A 69 3.59 -7.41 4.34
C TYR A 69 3.42 -7.51 2.83
N HIS A 70 2.18 -7.68 2.36
CA HIS A 70 1.89 -7.73 0.92
C HIS A 70 2.18 -6.40 0.22
N LEU A 71 1.71 -5.28 0.76
CA LEU A 71 1.87 -3.95 0.13
C LEU A 71 3.33 -3.55 -0.01
N LYS A 72 4.12 -3.67 1.06
CA LYS A 72 5.52 -3.24 1.04
C LYS A 72 6.38 -4.16 0.18
N ARG A 73 6.12 -5.47 0.18
CA ARG A 73 6.82 -6.40 -0.71
C ARG A 73 6.44 -6.17 -2.18
N ALA A 74 5.17 -5.88 -2.48
CA ALA A 74 4.76 -5.51 -3.83
C ALA A 74 5.52 -4.29 -4.35
N LYS A 75 5.60 -3.21 -3.54
CA LYS A 75 6.37 -2.01 -3.87
C LYS A 75 7.85 -2.28 -4.09
N TYR A 76 8.45 -3.13 -3.25
CA TYR A 76 9.83 -3.57 -3.44
C TYR A 76 10.01 -4.26 -4.80
N TYR A 77 9.18 -5.26 -5.13
CA TYR A 77 9.28 -5.97 -6.40
C TYR A 77 9.05 -5.07 -7.61
N LYS A 78 8.07 -4.15 -7.53
CA LYS A 78 7.83 -3.13 -8.56
C LYS A 78 9.06 -2.24 -8.78
N SER A 79 9.73 -1.80 -7.70
CA SER A 79 10.97 -1.01 -7.81
C SER A 79 12.18 -1.77 -8.38
N LYS A 80 12.07 -3.10 -8.51
CA LYS A 80 13.06 -3.97 -9.13
C LYS A 80 12.60 -4.49 -10.50
N ASP A 81 11.57 -3.86 -11.06
CA ASP A 81 10.91 -4.25 -12.32
C ASP A 81 10.40 -5.70 -12.34
N ASN A 82 10.24 -6.31 -11.16
CA ASN A 82 9.69 -7.66 -11.03
C ASN A 82 8.16 -7.58 -10.92
N LEU A 83 7.57 -7.21 -12.05
CA LEU A 83 6.13 -6.96 -12.22
C LEU A 83 5.27 -8.17 -11.85
N SER A 84 5.72 -9.39 -12.18
CA SER A 84 5.01 -10.64 -11.84
C SER A 84 4.88 -10.85 -10.33
N GLN A 85 5.98 -10.72 -9.58
CA GLN A 85 5.95 -10.86 -8.12
C GLN A 85 5.21 -9.69 -7.46
N ALA A 86 5.32 -8.48 -8.00
CA ALA A 86 4.55 -7.34 -7.53
C ALA A 86 3.04 -7.61 -7.64
N GLN A 87 2.57 -8.03 -8.81
CA GLN A 87 1.16 -8.37 -9.04
C GLN A 87 0.68 -9.48 -8.11
N LYS A 88 1.48 -10.55 -7.93
CA LYS A 88 1.15 -11.64 -7.02
C LYS A 88 0.96 -11.14 -5.59
N MET A 89 1.89 -10.32 -5.09
CA MET A 89 1.80 -9.76 -3.74
C MET A 89 0.56 -8.87 -3.56
N LEU A 90 0.23 -8.03 -4.54
CA LEU A 90 -0.95 -7.17 -4.48
C LEU A 90 -2.24 -7.98 -4.44
N ARG A 91 -2.37 -8.98 -5.33
CA ARG A 91 -3.53 -9.87 -5.35
C ARG A 91 -3.71 -10.63 -4.05
N SER A 92 -2.64 -11.26 -3.54
CA SER A 92 -2.70 -11.99 -2.28
C SER A 92 -3.07 -11.08 -1.09
N GLY A 93 -2.60 -9.83 -1.08
CA GLY A 93 -2.99 -8.86 -0.05
C GLY A 93 -4.48 -8.53 -0.06
N ILE A 94 -5.07 -8.37 -1.26
CA ILE A 94 -6.52 -8.12 -1.41
C ILE A 94 -7.32 -9.38 -1.09
N GLU A 95 -6.91 -10.54 -1.61
CA GLU A 95 -7.58 -11.84 -1.40
C GLU A 95 -7.57 -12.25 0.08
N ALA A 96 -6.59 -11.81 0.86
CA ALA A 96 -6.48 -12.12 2.29
C ALA A 96 -7.61 -11.54 3.16
N VAL A 97 -8.30 -10.49 2.71
CA VAL A 97 -9.40 -9.83 3.46
C VAL A 97 -10.66 -9.62 2.61
N GLY A 98 -10.54 -9.68 1.29
CA GLY A 98 -11.61 -9.34 0.35
C GLY A 98 -11.71 -7.83 0.09
N LEU A 99 -12.26 -7.48 -1.08
CA LEU A 99 -12.44 -6.07 -1.46
C LEU A 99 -13.47 -5.35 -0.58
N ASP A 100 -14.43 -6.07 -0.01
CA ASP A 100 -15.52 -5.49 0.78
C ASP A 100 -15.16 -5.34 2.27
N TYR A 101 -13.92 -5.67 2.67
CA TYR A 101 -13.41 -5.43 4.03
C TYR A 101 -13.52 -3.95 4.42
N ASP A 102 -14.15 -3.68 5.57
CA ASP A 102 -14.57 -2.33 5.98
C ASP A 102 -14.02 -1.89 7.34
N GLU A 103 -13.13 -2.67 7.96
CA GLU A 103 -12.54 -2.32 9.25
C GLU A 103 -11.75 -1.00 9.12
N LYS A 104 -12.29 0.05 9.74
CA LYS A 104 -11.83 1.44 9.56
C LYS A 104 -10.33 1.63 9.81
N LYS A 105 -9.74 0.87 10.74
CA LYS A 105 -8.32 0.97 11.11
C LYS A 105 -7.39 0.56 9.95
N ASN A 106 -7.78 -0.46 9.19
CA ASN A 106 -6.92 -1.13 8.21
C ASN A 106 -7.34 -0.90 6.75
N ALA A 107 -8.58 -0.46 6.50
CA ALA A 107 -9.08 -0.08 5.18
C ALA A 107 -8.14 0.83 4.36
N PRO A 108 -7.42 1.80 4.96
CA PRO A 108 -6.47 2.62 4.20
C PRO A 108 -5.33 1.82 3.54
N ILE A 109 -4.86 0.73 4.17
CA ILE A 109 -3.80 -0.13 3.62
C ILE A 109 -4.36 -0.96 2.45
N LEU A 110 -5.61 -1.43 2.58
CA LEU A 110 -6.31 -2.11 1.50
C LEU A 110 -6.50 -1.18 0.29
N PHE A 111 -6.88 0.08 0.49
CA PHE A 111 -6.98 1.04 -0.61
C PHE A 111 -5.65 1.24 -1.31
N ASP A 112 -4.54 1.30 -0.56
CA ASP A 112 -3.22 1.39 -1.15
C ASP A 112 -2.89 0.14 -1.99
N LEU A 113 -3.22 -1.07 -1.53
CA LEU A 113 -3.09 -2.30 -2.33
C LEU A 113 -3.93 -2.27 -3.61
N VAL A 114 -5.19 -1.83 -3.51
CA VAL A 114 -6.10 -1.76 -4.66
C VAL A 114 -5.63 -0.74 -5.68
N LEU A 115 -5.18 0.44 -5.24
CA LEU A 115 -4.66 1.50 -6.13
C LEU A 115 -3.38 1.04 -6.86
N GLU A 116 -2.44 0.37 -6.17
CA GLU A 116 -1.26 -0.21 -6.82
C GLU A 116 -1.64 -1.27 -7.87
N LEU A 117 -2.63 -2.11 -7.58
CA LEU A 117 -3.06 -3.15 -8.52
C LEU A 117 -3.84 -2.59 -9.71
N ALA A 118 -4.65 -1.55 -9.48
CA ALA A 118 -5.33 -0.84 -10.55
C ALA A 118 -4.32 -0.20 -11.50
N GLU A 119 -3.32 0.52 -10.97
CA GLU A 119 -2.21 1.10 -11.75
C GLU A 119 -1.50 0.03 -12.59
N PHE A 120 -1.23 -1.14 -12.00
CA PHE A 120 -0.65 -2.26 -12.74
C PHE A 120 -1.51 -2.71 -13.93
N TYR A 121 -2.83 -2.80 -13.73
CA TYR A 121 -3.74 -3.15 -14.81
C TYR A 121 -3.87 -2.05 -15.86
N ILE A 122 -3.74 -0.78 -15.50
CA ILE A 122 -3.80 0.33 -16.45
C ILE A 122 -2.52 0.39 -17.29
N HIS A 123 -1.35 0.47 -16.64
CA HIS A 123 -0.08 0.79 -17.32
C HIS A 123 0.68 -0.42 -17.86
N HIS A 124 0.52 -1.61 -17.28
CA HIS A 124 1.35 -2.76 -17.64
C HIS A 124 0.59 -3.90 -18.32
N ARG A 125 -0.66 -4.16 -17.93
CA ARG A 125 -1.48 -5.20 -18.55
C ARG A 125 -2.49 -4.67 -19.55
N VAL A 126 -2.80 -3.37 -19.49
CA VAL A 126 -3.82 -2.73 -20.34
C VAL A 126 -5.18 -3.44 -20.20
N ASP A 127 -5.53 -3.83 -18.96
CA ASP A 127 -6.77 -4.56 -18.63
C ASP A 127 -7.83 -3.60 -18.08
N SER A 128 -8.65 -3.07 -19.00
CA SER A 128 -9.70 -2.09 -18.71
C SER A 128 -10.76 -2.61 -17.73
N LYS A 129 -11.18 -3.88 -17.88
CA LYS A 129 -12.22 -4.45 -17.03
C LYS A 129 -11.78 -4.57 -15.58
N LYS A 130 -10.57 -5.11 -15.34
CA LYS A 130 -10.08 -5.31 -13.97
C LYS A 130 -9.71 -3.99 -13.30
N SER A 131 -9.05 -3.08 -14.02
CA SER A 131 -8.70 -1.76 -13.48
C SER A 131 -9.95 -0.99 -13.06
N LEU A 132 -10.94 -0.83 -13.95
CA LEU A 132 -12.16 -0.09 -13.63
C LEU A 132 -12.95 -0.73 -12.49
N TYR A 133 -13.05 -2.07 -12.46
CA TYR A 133 -13.71 -2.80 -11.38
C TYR A 133 -13.10 -2.46 -10.01
N LEU A 134 -11.77 -2.52 -9.91
CA LEU A 134 -11.04 -2.20 -8.68
C LEU A 134 -11.27 -0.75 -8.26
N MET A 135 -11.15 0.19 -9.21
CA MET A 135 -11.31 1.62 -8.96
C MET A 135 -12.71 1.96 -8.45
N LYS A 136 -13.76 1.45 -9.10
CA LYS A 136 -15.16 1.63 -8.67
C LYS A 136 -15.45 1.00 -7.31
N LYS A 137 -14.84 -0.16 -7.01
CA LYS A 137 -15.05 -0.87 -5.74
C LYS A 137 -14.58 -0.10 -4.50
N ILE A 138 -13.61 0.80 -4.64
CA ILE A 138 -13.10 1.57 -3.51
C ILE A 138 -13.59 3.01 -3.48
N GLU A 139 -14.09 3.54 -4.61
CA GLU A 139 -14.48 4.95 -4.81
C GLU A 139 -15.26 5.53 -3.62
N LYS A 140 -16.47 5.02 -3.35
CA LYS A 140 -17.35 5.56 -2.30
C LYS A 140 -16.65 5.62 -0.93
N ARG A 141 -15.92 4.57 -0.56
CA ARG A 141 -15.24 4.46 0.75
C ARG A 141 -14.01 5.34 0.84
N LEU A 142 -13.36 5.59 -0.29
CA LEU A 142 -12.19 6.45 -0.37
C LEU A 142 -12.58 7.90 -0.03
N TYR A 143 -13.69 8.39 -0.57
CA TYR A 143 -14.19 9.76 -0.34
C TYR A 143 -14.67 10.02 1.10
N LEU A 144 -15.04 8.99 1.87
CA LEU A 144 -15.39 9.14 3.29
C LEU A 144 -14.19 9.61 4.15
N ASN A 145 -12.96 9.43 3.66
CA ASN A 145 -11.75 9.72 4.42
C ASN A 145 -11.11 11.08 4.07
N LEU A 146 -11.75 11.93 3.26
CA LEU A 146 -11.20 13.23 2.84
C LEU A 146 -10.91 14.21 3.99
N LYS A 147 -11.45 13.98 5.20
CA LYS A 147 -11.15 14.80 6.38
C LYS A 147 -9.69 14.66 6.87
N LYS A 148 -8.93 13.67 6.38
CA LYS A 148 -7.53 13.44 6.75
C LYS A 148 -6.62 13.69 5.55
N ILE A 149 -5.44 14.26 5.78
CA ILE A 149 -4.40 14.48 4.74
C ILE A 149 -4.12 13.20 3.95
N SER A 150 -3.99 12.06 4.65
CA SER A 150 -3.75 10.76 4.01
C SER A 150 -4.93 10.26 3.17
N GLY A 151 -6.16 10.67 3.49
CA GLY A 151 -7.33 10.42 2.66
C GLY A 151 -7.32 11.27 1.40
N ILE A 152 -7.00 12.57 1.53
CA ILE A 152 -6.86 13.48 0.37
C ILE A 152 -5.79 12.97 -0.60
N ARG A 153 -4.62 12.54 -0.10
CA ARG A 153 -3.55 11.97 -0.94
C ARG A 153 -4.00 10.73 -1.71
N ARG A 154 -4.80 9.86 -1.10
CA ARG A 154 -5.37 8.69 -1.80
C ARG A 154 -6.38 9.10 -2.84
N ALA A 155 -7.19 10.12 -2.59
CA ALA A 155 -8.18 10.60 -3.54
C ALA A 155 -7.52 11.27 -4.75
N ILE A 156 -6.45 12.03 -4.54
CA ILE A 156 -5.59 12.53 -5.62
C ILE A 156 -5.09 11.36 -6.47
N ARG A 157 -4.49 10.35 -5.84
CA ARG A 157 -3.99 9.16 -6.56
C ARG A 157 -5.09 8.44 -7.33
N TRP A 158 -6.26 8.26 -6.72
CA TRP A 158 -7.39 7.62 -7.37
C TRP A 158 -7.86 8.42 -8.59
N ASN A 159 -7.98 9.75 -8.47
CA ASN A 159 -8.34 10.63 -9.58
C ASN A 159 -7.31 10.59 -10.71
N LEU A 160 -6.02 10.58 -10.39
CA LEU A 160 -4.96 10.46 -11.41
C LEU A 160 -5.04 9.10 -12.14
N LEU A 161 -5.27 8.00 -11.41
CA LEU A 161 -5.46 6.69 -12.06
C LEU A 161 -6.75 6.62 -12.89
N MET A 162 -7.82 7.30 -12.49
CA MET A 162 -9.03 7.41 -13.33
C MET A 162 -8.75 8.24 -14.59
N CYS A 163 -7.96 9.32 -14.48
CA CYS A 163 -7.48 10.08 -15.63
C CYS A 163 -6.72 9.17 -16.60
N ASP A 164 -5.71 8.44 -16.10
CA ASP A 164 -4.91 7.50 -16.89
C ASP A 164 -5.78 6.40 -17.52
N TYR A 165 -6.77 5.87 -16.78
CA TYR A 165 -7.72 4.90 -17.30
C TYR A 165 -8.49 5.44 -18.51
N PHE A 166 -9.05 6.65 -18.39
CA PHE A 166 -9.86 7.23 -19.46
C PHE A 166 -9.01 7.64 -20.66
N ASP A 167 -7.78 8.07 -20.42
CA ASP A 167 -6.83 8.45 -21.47
C ASP A 167 -6.30 7.24 -22.24
N ILE A 168 -5.82 6.22 -21.52
CA ILE A 168 -5.09 5.08 -22.11
C ILE A 168 -6.03 3.97 -22.59
N LEU A 169 -7.12 3.70 -21.86
CA LEU A 169 -7.94 2.50 -22.07
C LEU A 169 -9.33 2.78 -22.63
N ALA A 170 -9.94 3.89 -22.24
CA ALA A 170 -11.31 4.22 -22.67
C ALA A 170 -11.35 5.21 -23.85
N ASN A 171 -10.25 5.89 -24.15
CA ASN A 171 -10.15 6.96 -25.15
C ASN A 171 -11.22 8.06 -24.96
N ASP A 172 -11.42 8.50 -23.71
CA ASP A 172 -12.39 9.52 -23.34
C ASP A 172 -11.68 10.75 -22.74
N SER A 173 -11.38 11.71 -23.59
CA SER A 173 -10.65 12.92 -23.23
C SER A 173 -11.43 13.83 -22.26
N ASN A 174 -12.76 13.81 -22.31
CA ASN A 174 -13.61 14.59 -21.43
C ASN A 174 -13.51 14.06 -20.00
N ASN A 175 -13.65 12.75 -19.82
CA ASN A 175 -13.50 12.14 -18.51
C ASN A 175 -12.05 12.20 -18.01
N SER A 176 -11.06 11.99 -18.86
CA SER A 176 -9.65 12.20 -18.52
C SER A 176 -9.43 13.60 -17.92
N THR A 177 -9.86 14.65 -18.65
CA THR A 177 -9.78 16.05 -18.19
C THR A 177 -10.56 16.28 -16.89
N HIS A 178 -11.74 15.68 -16.73
CA HIS A 178 -12.54 15.80 -15.53
C HIS A 178 -11.77 15.30 -14.29
N TYR A 179 -11.27 14.07 -14.32
CA TYR A 179 -10.57 13.48 -13.18
C TYR A 179 -9.24 14.18 -12.90
N TYR A 180 -8.54 14.64 -13.94
CA TYR A 180 -7.37 15.50 -13.77
C TYR A 180 -7.71 16.78 -12.98
N LYS A 181 -8.77 17.50 -13.35
CA LYS A 181 -9.23 18.70 -12.62
C LYS A 181 -9.60 18.39 -11.17
N GLN A 182 -10.27 17.26 -10.91
CA GLN A 182 -10.58 16.84 -9.53
C GLN A 182 -9.30 16.62 -8.70
N SER A 183 -8.25 16.02 -9.30
CA SER A 183 -6.96 15.88 -8.63
C SER A 183 -6.33 17.23 -8.27
N GLN A 184 -6.41 18.22 -9.18
CA GLN A 184 -5.85 19.57 -8.97
C GLN A 184 -6.56 20.33 -7.85
N ILE A 185 -7.89 20.20 -7.74
CA ILE A 185 -8.67 20.79 -6.63
C ILE A 185 -8.13 20.28 -5.28
N LEU A 186 -7.94 18.97 -5.16
CA LEU A 186 -7.44 18.35 -3.93
C LEU A 186 -5.96 18.70 -3.66
N ILE A 187 -5.12 18.79 -4.69
CA ILE A 187 -3.73 19.26 -4.56
C ILE A 187 -3.71 20.69 -4.02
N ASN A 188 -4.54 21.58 -4.56
CA ASN A 188 -4.63 22.97 -4.11
C ASN A 188 -5.15 23.07 -2.67
N GLN A 189 -6.06 22.19 -2.24
CA GLN A 189 -6.44 22.09 -0.83
C GLN A 189 -5.22 21.76 0.06
N LEU A 190 -4.39 20.78 -0.33
CA LEU A 190 -3.18 20.43 0.41
C LEU A 190 -2.15 21.57 0.45
N LYS A 191 -2.00 22.33 -0.65
CA LYS A 191 -1.14 23.51 -0.68
C LYS A 191 -1.62 24.60 0.28
N LYS A 192 -2.92 24.90 0.29
CA LYS A 192 -3.53 25.92 1.17
C LYS A 192 -3.32 25.64 2.65
N ILE A 193 -3.25 24.36 3.05
CA ILE A 193 -3.01 23.96 4.45
C ILE A 193 -1.51 23.73 4.75
N GLY A 194 -0.60 24.11 3.85
CA GLY A 194 0.85 24.01 4.05
C GLY A 194 1.43 22.59 3.99
N VAL A 195 0.70 21.62 3.44
CA VAL A 195 1.17 20.22 3.34
C VAL A 195 2.04 19.99 2.09
N LEU A 196 1.82 20.76 1.03
CA LEU A 196 2.61 20.76 -0.20
C LEU A 196 3.16 22.17 -0.43
N GLY A 197 4.49 22.28 -0.51
CA GLY A 197 5.21 23.47 -0.96
C GLY A 197 5.34 23.50 -2.47
#